data_AF-A0A496R967-F1
#
_entry.id   AF-A0A496R967-F1
#
_cell.length_a   1.000
_cell.length_b   1.000
_cell.length_c   1.000
_cell.angle_alpha   90.00
_cell.angle_beta   90.00
_cell.angle_gamma   90.00
#
_symmetry.space_group_name_H-M   'P 1'
#
loop_
_entity.id
_entity.type
_entity.pdbx_description
1 polymer ?
#
loop_
_entity_poly.entity_id
_entity_poly.type
_entity_poly.pdbx_seq_one_letter_code
_entity_poly.pdbx_strand_id
1 'polypeptide(L)' 'MQWGQAQKETVHSYRIEYRTNSIWKQIITVTNNFQRKRVHKLSEDIKTNSIRIIVLETNGEDSARIVEIRVYRD' A
#
# COMPACT_ATOMS: atom_id res chain seq x y z
N MET A 1 -0.76 -21.51 -7.28
CA MET A 1 0.40 -20.58 -7.31
C MET A 1 1.49 -21.26 -8.11
N GLN A 2 2.02 -20.58 -9.13
CA GLN A 2 3.27 -21.02 -9.77
C GLN A 2 4.42 -20.52 -8.90
N TRP A 3 5.30 -21.43 -8.48
CA TRP A 3 6.44 -21.07 -7.64
C TRP A 3 7.38 -20.12 -8.40
N GLY A 4 7.89 -19.10 -7.69
CA GLY A 4 8.80 -18.10 -8.27
C GLY A 4 8.13 -17.01 -9.11
N GLN A 5 6.80 -17.04 -9.29
CA GLN A 5 6.06 -15.97 -9.95
C GLN A 5 5.12 -15.25 -8.98
N ALA A 6 5.20 -13.92 -8.97
CA ALA A 6 4.25 -13.11 -8.23
C ALA A 6 2.85 -13.25 -8.81
N GLN A 7 1.84 -13.22 -7.95
CA GLN A 7 0.46 -13.21 -8.40
C GLN A 7 0.16 -11.88 -9.10
N LYS A 8 -0.32 -11.95 -10.34
CA LYS A 8 -0.46 -10.79 -11.23
C LYS A 8 -1.33 -9.68 -10.63
N GLU A 9 -2.38 -10.03 -9.89
CA GLU A 9 -3.27 -9.07 -9.22
C GLU A 9 -2.64 -8.36 -8.02
N THR A 10 -1.47 -8.83 -7.55
CA THR A 10 -0.79 -8.24 -6.40
C THR A 10 -0.26 -6.88 -6.80
N VAL A 11 -0.56 -5.87 -5.97
CA VAL A 11 -0.03 -4.52 -6.13
C VAL A 11 1.50 -4.55 -6.12
N HIS A 12 2.10 -4.12 -7.22
CA HIS A 12 3.55 -4.09 -7.44
C HIS A 12 4.16 -2.79 -6.91
N SER A 13 3.57 -1.66 -7.31
CA SER A 13 4.02 -0.33 -6.93
C SER A 13 2.86 0.48 -6.37
N TYR A 14 3.06 1.13 -5.23
CA TYR A 14 2.04 1.95 -4.59
C TYR A 14 2.64 2.99 -3.65
N ARG A 15 1.83 3.98 -3.31
CA ARG A 15 2.13 4.93 -2.23
C ARG A 15 1.00 4.98 -1.20
N ILE A 16 1.39 5.19 0.05
CA ILE A 16 0.45 5.43 1.16
C ILE A 16 0.54 6.91 1.50
N GLU A 17 -0.61 7.54 1.62
CA GLU A 17 -0.71 8.95 1.96
C GLU A 17 -1.71 9.17 3.09
N TYR A 18 -1.50 10.22 3.86
CA TYR A 18 -2.43 10.70 4.89
C TYR A 18 -2.87 12.13 4.58
N ARG A 19 -4.02 12.51 5.13
CA ARG A 19 -4.56 13.86 4.95
C ARG A 19 -4.23 14.75 6.15
N THR A 20 -3.75 15.96 5.89
CA THR A 20 -3.58 17.05 6.87
C THR A 20 -4.04 18.37 6.27
N ASN A 21 -4.89 19.13 6.95
CA ASN A 21 -5.39 20.44 6.49
C ASN A 21 -5.81 20.45 5.01
N SER A 22 -6.56 19.43 4.58
CA SER A 22 -7.00 19.23 3.18
C SER A 22 -5.92 18.90 2.15
N ILE A 23 -4.68 18.75 2.56
CA ILE A 23 -3.55 18.34 1.71
C ILE A 23 -3.23 16.87 1.97
N TRP A 24 -2.96 16.13 0.91
CA TRP A 24 -2.44 14.77 1.02
C TRP A 24 -0.92 14.80 1.09
N LYS A 25 -0.36 14.13 2.09
CA LYS A 25 1.08 13.98 2.30
C LYS A 25 1.46 12.50 2.20
N GLN A 26 2.60 12.22 1.58
CA GLN A 26 3.12 10.87 1.43
C GLN A 26 3.72 10.37 2.75
N ILE A 27 3.45 9.10 3.06
CA ILE A 27 4.04 8.36 4.18
C ILE A 27 5.10 7.40 3.64
N ILE A 28 4.72 6.56 2.68
CA ILE A 28 5.53 5.45 2.16
C ILE A 28 5.37 5.37 0.65
N THR A 29 6.47 5.02 -0.02
CA THR A 29 6.46 4.53 -1.40
C THR A 29 7.04 3.11 -1.42
N VAL A 30 6.36 2.22 -2.13
CA VAL A 30 6.82 0.85 -2.37
C VAL A 30 6.90 0.61 -3.86
N THR A 31 7.98 -0.02 -4.28
CA THR A 31 8.20 -0.57 -5.62
C THR A 31 8.60 -2.05 -5.48
N ASN A 32 8.48 -2.82 -6.56
CA ASN A 32 8.91 -4.22 -6.61
C ASN A 32 8.29 -5.09 -5.51
N ASN A 33 6.99 -4.91 -5.24
CA ASN A 33 6.28 -5.72 -4.25
C ASN A 33 5.74 -7.02 -4.85
N PHE A 34 6.20 -8.13 -4.27
CA PHE A 34 5.73 -9.48 -4.57
C PHE A 34 4.94 -10.11 -3.41
N GLN A 35 4.75 -9.36 -2.31
CA GLN A 35 4.08 -9.85 -1.10
C GLN A 35 2.59 -9.47 -1.11
N ARG A 36 1.71 -10.45 -0.91
CA ARG A 36 0.25 -10.22 -0.74
C ARG A 36 -0.08 -9.49 0.56
N LYS A 37 0.63 -9.83 1.65
CA LYS A 37 0.54 -9.14 2.94
C LYS A 37 1.81 -8.34 3.11
N ARG A 38 1.67 -7.03 3.30
CA ARG A 38 2.77 -6.15 3.62
C ARG A 38 2.42 -5.33 4.85
N VAL A 39 3.35 -5.29 5.80
CA VAL A 39 3.22 -4.54 7.04
C VAL A 39 4.26 -3.44 7.02
N HIS A 40 3.81 -2.24 7.31
CA HIS A 40 4.66 -1.06 7.38
C HIS A 40 4.71 -0.57 8.81
N LYS A 41 5.91 -0.47 9.37
CA LYS A 41 6.13 0.18 10.66
C LYS A 41 6.53 1.62 10.37
N LEU A 42 5.81 2.57 10.96
CA LEU A 42 6.13 3.98 10.85
C LEU A 42 7.19 4.35 11.89
N SER A 43 8.06 5.30 11.56
CA SER A 43 9.05 5.84 12.49
C SER A 43 8.43 6.76 13.55
N GLU A 44 7.26 7.32 13.24
CA GLU A 44 6.53 8.25 14.09
C GLU A 44 5.01 8.04 13.94
N ASP A 45 4.28 8.40 15.00
CA ASP A 45 2.83 8.36 15.01
C ASP A 45 2.24 9.48 14.14
N ILE A 46 1.27 9.13 13.31
CA ILE A 46 0.58 10.08 12.43
C ILE A 46 -0.88 10.22 12.88
N LYS A 47 -1.22 11.40 13.41
CA LYS A 47 -2.61 11.75 13.70
C LYS A 47 -3.31 12.22 12.42
N THR A 48 -4.30 11.46 11.94
CA THR A 48 -5.09 11.81 10.77
C THR A 48 -6.49 11.21 10.84
N ASN A 49 -7.42 11.79 10.10
CA ASN A 49 -8.77 11.26 9.93
C ASN A 49 -8.93 10.50 8.61
N SER A 50 -7.90 10.48 7.76
CA SER A 50 -8.00 9.84 6.45
C SER A 50 -6.64 9.36 5.95
N ILE A 51 -6.64 8.12 5.48
CA ILE A 51 -5.52 7.53 4.75
C ILE A 51 -6.00 7.11 3.36
N ARG A 52 -5.08 7.02 2.41
CA ARG A 52 -5.33 6.39 1.11
C ARG A 52 -4.13 5.60 0.65
N ILE A 53 -4.40 4.58 -0.15
CA ILE A 53 -3.38 3.85 -0.91
C ILE A 53 -3.62 4.19 -2.37
N ILE A 54 -2.57 4.64 -3.05
CA ILE A 54 -2.60 4.89 -4.48
C ILE A 54 -1.78 3.79 -5.13
N VAL A 55 -2.49 2.89 -5.81
CA VAL A 55 -1.90 1.85 -6.64
C VAL A 55 -1.38 2.52 -7.92
N LEU A 56 -0.12 2.27 -8.24
CA LEU A 56 0.51 2.73 -9.46
C LEU A 56 0.64 1.60 -10.49
N GLU A 57 0.83 0.37 -10.01
CA GLU A 57 1.09 -0.80 -10.86
C GLU A 57 0.74 -2.10 -10.14
N THR A 58 0.35 -3.13 -10.89
CA THR A 58 0.19 -4.52 -10.43
C THR A 58 1.29 -5.39 -11.05
N ASN A 59 1.42 -6.65 -10.62
CA ASN A 59 2.37 -7.58 -11.21
C ASN A 59 1.93 -8.14 -12.59
N GLY A 60 0.86 -7.61 -13.20
CA GLY A 60 0.44 -7.98 -14.56
C GLY A 60 -1.06 -8.16 -14.80
N GLU A 61 -1.93 -7.68 -13.90
CA GLU A 61 -3.38 -7.56 -14.13
C GLU A 61 -3.82 -6.10 -14.30
N ASP A 62 -4.85 -5.86 -15.10
CA ASP A 62 -5.39 -4.51 -15.33
C ASP A 62 -6.09 -3.91 -14.10
N SER A 63 -6.31 -4.73 -13.06
CA SER A 63 -6.93 -4.30 -11.81
C SER A 63 -6.14 -4.79 -10.60
N ALA A 64 -6.00 -3.91 -9.60
CA ALA A 64 -5.40 -4.26 -8.33
C ALA A 64 -6.42 -4.89 -7.38
N ARG A 65 -5.95 -5.84 -6.56
CA ARG A 65 -6.75 -6.42 -5.47
C ARG A 65 -6.11 -6.15 -4.13
N ILE A 66 -6.75 -5.27 -3.34
CA ILE A 66 -6.46 -5.08 -1.91
C ILE A 66 -7.67 -5.60 -1.15
N VAL A 67 -7.47 -6.70 -0.42
CA VAL A 67 -8.56 -7.39 0.29
C VAL A 67 -8.85 -6.73 1.63
N GLU A 68 -7.81 -6.26 2.33
CA GLU A 68 -7.94 -5.71 3.67
C GLU A 68 -6.84 -4.68 3.95
N ILE A 69 -7.21 -3.63 4.68
CA ILE A 69 -6.28 -2.65 5.23
C ILE A 69 -6.53 -2.60 6.74
N ARG A 70 -5.47 -2.76 7.53
CA ARG A 70 -5.53 -2.63 8.99
C ARG A 70 -4.61 -1.50 9.41
N VAL A 71 -5.14 -0.59 10.21
CA VAL A 71 -4.39 0.50 10.84
C VAL A 71 -4.33 0.21 12.32
N TYR A 72 -3.14 0.23 12.88
CA TYR A 72 -2.91 -0.03 14.29
C TYR A 72 -2.51 1.26 14.99
N ARG A 73 -2.91 1.36 16.26
CA ARG A 73 -2.34 2.28 17.24
C ARG A 73 -1.52 1.44 18.21
N ASP A 74 -0.43 2.00 18.72
CA ASP A 74 0.24 1.42 19.88
C ASP A 74 -0.68 1.47 21.13
#